data_AF-A0AAU1MZ14-F1
#
_entry.id   AF-A0AAU1MZ14-F1
#
_cell.length_a   1.000
_cell.length_b   1.000
_cell.length_c   1.000
_cell.angle_alpha   90.00
_cell.angle_beta   90.00
_cell.angle_gamma   90.00
#
_symmetry.space_group_name_H-M   'P 1'
#
loop_
_entity.id
_entity.type
_entity.pdbx_description
1 polymer ?
#
loop_
_entity_poly.entity_id
_entity_poly.type
_entity_poly.pdbx_seq_one_letter_code
_entity_poly.pdbx_strand_id
1 'polypeptide(L)'
;MRFPQFDKRDTLTTTEVEALRSLNAAFLTARYEWQTACTMWDRLRNAADVAGHHETPAFPFFEEAVDEIARGVSAYERRVALTAWRYAAAALVLGVTVLQRVAEAKPPLTATEVDELCQEPTLGRLHEALSVPVADLVPERAHHSGIPNDREDTGRRWAKMRDGVADAMDLVLELAADEDAAHPRTKDEAAGCLLTQHCPPHTDPVYEGVLEPLFRLAEEVPFDITRVIKQG
;
A
#
# COMPACT_ATOMS: atom_id res chain seq x y z
N MET A 1 0.14 -11.45 8.30
CA MET A 1 1.00 -11.87 9.45
C MET A 1 0.29 -11.52 10.78
N ARG A 2 0.69 -12.05 11.95
CA ARG A 2 0.06 -11.68 13.25
C ARG A 2 0.66 -10.36 13.76
N PHE A 3 -0.15 -9.33 13.99
CA PHE A 3 0.30 -8.04 14.54
C PHE A 3 1.11 -8.24 15.84
N PRO A 4 2.25 -7.54 16.02
CA PRO A 4 3.11 -7.75 17.18
C PRO A 4 2.43 -7.35 18.50
N GLN A 5 2.86 -8.01 19.58
CA GLN A 5 2.48 -7.62 20.93
C GLN A 5 3.47 -6.57 21.43
N PHE A 6 2.95 -5.40 21.80
CA PHE A 6 3.70 -4.36 22.47
C PHE A 6 3.49 -4.49 23.98
N ASP A 7 4.57 -4.73 24.73
CA ASP A 7 4.53 -4.69 26.19
C ASP A 7 4.41 -3.22 26.66
N LYS A 8 3.56 -2.98 27.67
CA LYS A 8 3.12 -1.65 28.18
C LYS A 8 4.21 -0.76 28.80
N ARG A 9 5.48 -0.92 28.44
CA ARG A 9 6.56 -0.08 28.98
C ARG A 9 6.61 1.24 28.24
N ASP A 10 5.85 2.23 28.73
CA ASP A 10 5.93 3.71 28.55
C ASP A 10 6.32 4.34 27.19
N THR A 11 6.51 3.55 26.13
CA THR A 11 7.16 3.97 24.87
C THR A 11 6.13 4.19 23.76
N LEU A 12 5.04 3.43 23.78
CA LEU A 12 3.88 3.60 22.92
C LEU A 12 2.64 3.90 23.75
N THR A 13 1.86 4.88 23.31
CA THR A 13 0.54 5.15 23.90
C THR A 13 -0.48 4.10 23.45
N THR A 14 -1.55 3.97 24.23
CA THR A 14 -2.70 3.13 23.85
C THR A 14 -3.26 3.53 22.48
N THR A 15 -3.36 4.84 22.22
CA THR A 15 -3.92 5.38 20.97
C THR A 15 -3.09 4.98 19.75
N GLU A 16 -1.75 5.06 19.82
CA GLU A 16 -0.89 4.64 18.71
C GLU A 16 -0.95 3.14 18.46
N VAL A 17 -0.98 2.33 19.52
CA VAL A 17 -1.07 0.87 19.41
C VAL A 17 -2.42 0.45 18.81
N GLU A 18 -3.51 1.08 19.24
CA GLU A 18 -4.85 0.82 18.72
C GLU A 18 -4.98 1.24 17.25
N ALA A 19 -4.45 2.41 16.88
CA ALA A 19 -4.45 2.88 15.50
C ALA A 19 -3.65 1.96 14.57
N LEU A 20 -2.41 1.61 14.94
CA LEU A 20 -1.57 0.68 14.17
C LEU A 20 -2.25 -0.68 14.00
N ARG A 21 -2.87 -1.21 15.07
CA ARG A 21 -3.59 -2.49 15.02
C ARG A 21 -4.83 -2.42 14.13
N SER A 22 -5.59 -1.34 14.25
CA SER A 22 -6.82 -1.11 13.46
C SER A 22 -6.50 -1.02 11.97
N LEU A 23 -5.51 -0.19 11.59
CA LEU A 23 -5.05 -0.07 10.22
C LEU A 23 -4.51 -1.40 9.68
N ASN A 24 -3.74 -2.14 10.49
CA ASN A 24 -3.23 -3.46 10.10
C ASN A 24 -4.35 -4.46 9.79
N ALA A 25 -5.37 -4.51 10.64
CA ALA A 25 -6.53 -5.37 10.38
C ALA A 25 -7.31 -4.93 9.13
N ALA A 26 -7.48 -3.62 8.93
CA ALA A 26 -8.19 -3.07 7.78
C ALA A 26 -7.50 -3.38 6.46
N PHE A 27 -6.20 -3.07 6.33
CA PHE A 27 -5.49 -3.31 5.07
C PHE A 27 -5.28 -4.80 4.79
N LEU A 28 -5.08 -5.65 5.82
CA LEU A 28 -4.97 -7.09 5.60
C LEU A 28 -6.29 -7.68 5.08
N THR A 29 -7.43 -7.26 5.64
CA THR A 29 -8.75 -7.66 5.15
C THR A 29 -8.93 -7.24 3.70
N ALA A 30 -8.66 -5.97 3.39
CA ALA A 30 -8.76 -5.46 2.03
C ALA A 30 -7.79 -6.14 1.05
N ARG A 31 -6.57 -6.49 1.49
CA ARG A 31 -5.60 -7.26 0.72
C ARG A 31 -6.13 -8.64 0.35
N TYR A 32 -6.75 -9.36 1.28
CA TYR A 32 -7.29 -10.70 0.99
C TYR A 32 -8.46 -10.66 0.01
N GLU A 33 -9.34 -9.66 0.14
CA GLU A 33 -10.42 -9.43 -0.82
C GLU A 33 -9.86 -9.06 -2.21
N TRP A 34 -8.83 -8.23 -2.26
CA TRP A 34 -8.13 -7.90 -3.51
C TRP A 34 -7.51 -9.12 -4.18
N GLN A 35 -6.76 -9.94 -3.45
CA GLN A 35 -6.20 -11.19 -3.97
C GLN A 35 -7.28 -12.17 -4.48
N THR A 36 -8.43 -12.19 -3.81
CA THR A 36 -9.60 -12.97 -4.24
C THR A 36 -10.14 -12.44 -5.57
N ALA A 37 -10.27 -11.11 -5.71
CA ALA A 37 -10.71 -10.47 -6.94
C ALA A 37 -9.74 -10.72 -8.10
N CYS A 38 -8.42 -10.64 -7.87
CA CYS A 38 -7.40 -11.00 -8.88
C CYS A 38 -7.55 -12.46 -9.34
N THR A 39 -7.79 -13.39 -8.41
CA THR A 39 -7.99 -14.80 -8.75
C THR A 39 -9.26 -15.02 -9.60
N MET A 40 -10.34 -14.28 -9.29
CA MET A 40 -11.56 -14.30 -10.11
C MET A 40 -11.29 -13.75 -11.52
N TRP A 41 -10.50 -12.68 -11.62
CA TRP A 41 -10.09 -12.08 -12.89
C TRP A 41 -9.28 -13.04 -13.76
N ASP A 42 -8.25 -13.67 -13.19
CA ASP A 42 -7.42 -14.66 -13.89
C ASP A 42 -8.25 -15.82 -14.45
N ARG A 43 -9.23 -16.30 -13.66
CA ARG A 43 -10.15 -17.35 -14.10
C ARG A 43 -11.01 -16.92 -15.30
N LEU A 44 -11.52 -15.68 -15.28
CA LEU A 44 -12.36 -15.15 -16.34
C LEU A 44 -11.56 -14.87 -17.62
N ARG A 45 -10.34 -14.31 -17.48
CA ARG A 45 -9.42 -14.15 -18.62
C ARG A 45 -9.14 -15.48 -19.30
N ASN A 46 -8.78 -16.51 -18.52
CA ASN A 46 -8.55 -17.85 -19.08
C ASN A 46 -9.80 -18.44 -19.76
N ALA A 47 -11.00 -18.16 -19.24
CA ALA A 47 -12.25 -18.60 -19.85
C ALA A 47 -12.53 -17.88 -21.18
N ALA A 48 -12.27 -16.57 -21.24
CA ALA A 48 -12.37 -15.77 -22.47
C ALA A 48 -11.36 -16.25 -23.52
N ASP A 49 -10.12 -16.55 -23.13
CA ASP A 49 -9.10 -17.08 -24.03
C ASP A 49 -9.57 -18.39 -24.67
N VAL A 50 -10.16 -19.32 -23.89
CA VAL A 50 -10.73 -20.56 -24.41
C VAL A 50 -11.89 -20.31 -25.38
N ALA A 51 -12.74 -19.31 -25.12
CA ALA A 51 -13.81 -18.92 -26.04
C ALA A 51 -13.28 -18.49 -27.41
N GLY A 52 -12.19 -17.71 -27.42
CA GLY A 52 -11.55 -17.18 -28.63
C GLY A 52 -10.89 -18.21 -29.53
N HIS A 53 -10.70 -19.46 -29.07
CA HIS A 53 -10.14 -20.54 -29.88
C HIS A 53 -11.17 -21.21 -30.82
N HIS A 54 -12.45 -20.86 -30.70
CA HIS A 54 -13.47 -21.36 -31.62
C HIS A 54 -13.56 -20.45 -32.87
N GLU A 55 -13.33 -21.01 -34.07
CA GLU A 55 -13.59 -20.31 -35.33
C GLU A 55 -15.07 -19.88 -35.36
N THR A 56 -15.31 -18.57 -35.24
CA THR A 56 -16.62 -17.87 -35.28
C THR A 56 -17.75 -18.66 -34.59
N PRO A 57 -17.91 -18.55 -33.25
CA PRO A 57 -18.92 -19.31 -32.54
C PRO A 57 -20.32 -19.02 -33.08
N ALA A 58 -21.11 -20.08 -33.29
CA ALA A 58 -22.48 -19.97 -33.80
C ALA A 58 -23.43 -19.23 -32.84
N PHE A 59 -23.06 -19.13 -31.56
CA PHE A 59 -23.82 -18.44 -30.52
C PHE A 59 -22.88 -17.70 -29.56
N PRO A 60 -23.18 -16.43 -29.17
CA PRO A 60 -22.29 -15.59 -28.36
C PRO A 60 -22.48 -15.76 -26.84
N PHE A 61 -23.41 -16.61 -26.38
CA PHE A 61 -23.86 -16.62 -24.97
C PHE A 61 -22.75 -16.83 -23.93
N PHE A 62 -21.72 -17.60 -24.26
CA PHE A 62 -20.60 -17.83 -23.33
C PHE A 62 -19.72 -16.58 -23.19
N GLU A 63 -19.39 -15.93 -24.31
CA GLU A 63 -18.63 -14.68 -24.34
C GLU A 63 -19.39 -13.56 -23.63
N GLU A 64 -20.68 -13.38 -23.94
CA GLU A 64 -21.55 -12.40 -23.28
C GLU A 64 -21.60 -12.61 -21.76
N ALA A 65 -21.71 -13.87 -21.30
CA ALA A 65 -21.73 -14.19 -19.88
C ALA A 65 -20.37 -13.92 -19.21
N VAL A 66 -19.26 -14.27 -19.86
CA VAL A 66 -17.90 -14.01 -19.35
C VAL A 66 -17.65 -12.52 -19.25
N ASP A 67 -18.02 -11.74 -20.27
CA ASP A 67 -17.86 -10.29 -20.30
C ASP A 67 -18.67 -9.57 -19.22
N GLU A 68 -19.93 -9.97 -19.01
CA GLU A 68 -20.79 -9.42 -17.96
C GLU A 68 -20.18 -9.65 -16.56
N ILE A 69 -19.71 -10.88 -16.30
CA ILE A 69 -19.08 -11.22 -15.02
C ILE A 69 -17.74 -10.48 -14.88
N ALA A 70 -16.94 -10.40 -15.94
CA ALA A 70 -15.65 -9.72 -15.96
C ALA A 70 -15.79 -8.24 -15.61
N ARG A 71 -16.79 -7.53 -16.16
CA ARG A 71 -17.08 -6.14 -15.78
C ARG A 71 -17.38 -5.99 -14.29
N GLY A 72 -18.17 -6.90 -13.72
CA GLY A 72 -18.46 -6.91 -12.28
C GLY A 72 -17.24 -7.17 -11.41
N VAL A 73 -16.40 -8.14 -11.79
CA VAL A 73 -15.16 -8.47 -11.07
C VAL A 73 -14.14 -7.33 -11.17
N SER A 74 -14.02 -6.66 -12.33
CA SER A 74 -13.11 -5.51 -12.50
C SER A 74 -13.47 -4.36 -11.57
N ALA A 75 -14.76 -4.00 -11.52
CA ALA A 75 -15.23 -2.92 -10.65
C ALA A 75 -15.03 -3.25 -9.16
N TYR A 76 -15.23 -4.53 -8.80
CA TYR A 76 -14.99 -5.02 -7.45
C TYR A 76 -13.49 -4.99 -7.09
N GLU A 77 -12.63 -5.56 -7.94
CA GLU A 77 -11.16 -5.56 -7.79
C GLU A 77 -10.65 -4.15 -7.54
N ARG A 78 -11.04 -3.20 -8.39
CA ARG A 78 -10.59 -1.82 -8.27
C ARG A 78 -11.01 -1.18 -6.95
N ARG A 79 -12.25 -1.42 -6.52
CA ARG A 79 -12.76 -0.88 -5.25
C ARG A 79 -11.99 -1.44 -4.06
N VAL A 80 -11.72 -2.75 -4.03
CA VAL A 80 -10.97 -3.36 -2.93
C VAL A 80 -9.49 -2.97 -2.97
N ALA A 81 -8.89 -2.80 -4.16
CA ALA A 81 -7.53 -2.32 -4.34
C ALA A 81 -7.35 -0.89 -3.78
N LEU A 82 -8.25 0.04 -4.13
CA LEU A 82 -8.23 1.41 -3.61
C LEU A 82 -8.47 1.47 -2.10
N THR A 83 -9.33 0.59 -1.58
CA THR A 83 -9.53 0.44 -0.13
C THR A 83 -8.25 -0.06 0.55
N ALA A 84 -7.59 -1.05 -0.04
CA ALA A 84 -6.36 -1.61 0.47
C ALA A 84 -5.21 -0.61 0.43
N TRP A 85 -5.09 0.17 -0.66
CA TRP A 85 -4.15 1.28 -0.80
C TRP A 85 -4.28 2.25 0.36
N ARG A 86 -5.49 2.80 0.57
CA ARG A 86 -5.74 3.82 1.60
C ARG A 86 -5.22 3.37 2.96
N TYR A 87 -5.59 2.17 3.39
CA TYR A 87 -5.23 1.69 4.72
C TYR A 87 -3.78 1.21 4.81
N ALA A 88 -3.21 0.65 3.75
CA ALA A 88 -1.81 0.25 3.74
C ALA A 88 -0.86 1.46 3.72
N ALA A 89 -1.18 2.49 2.95
CA ALA A 89 -0.42 3.73 2.91
C ALA A 89 -0.50 4.47 4.26
N ALA A 90 -1.69 4.59 4.86
CA ALA A 90 -1.86 5.15 6.19
C ALA A 90 -1.09 4.34 7.26
N ALA A 91 -1.17 3.00 7.22
CA ALA A 91 -0.44 2.14 8.14
C ALA A 91 1.08 2.34 8.04
N LEU A 92 1.60 2.45 6.83
CA LEU A 92 3.02 2.69 6.59
C LEU A 92 3.45 4.06 7.13
N VAL A 93 2.74 5.14 6.78
CA VAL A 93 3.10 6.50 7.22
C VAL A 93 3.00 6.64 8.75
N LEU A 94 1.92 6.15 9.37
CA LEU A 94 1.82 6.11 10.83
C LEU A 94 2.94 5.27 11.45
N GLY A 95 3.19 4.08 10.90
CA GLY A 95 4.24 3.18 11.38
C GLY A 95 5.62 3.82 11.34
N VAL A 96 5.99 4.45 10.23
CA VAL A 96 7.29 5.15 10.07
C VAL A 96 7.39 6.30 11.06
N THR A 97 6.33 7.09 11.20
CA THR A 97 6.30 8.21 12.14
C THR A 97 6.52 7.74 13.58
N VAL A 98 5.81 6.67 13.99
CA VAL A 98 5.99 6.04 15.30
C VAL A 98 7.40 5.49 15.46
N LEU A 99 7.93 4.80 14.44
CA LEU A 99 9.28 4.25 14.47
C LEU A 99 10.34 5.34 14.69
N GLN A 100 10.28 6.42 13.92
CA GLN A 100 11.20 7.55 14.05
C GLN A 100 11.13 8.17 15.44
N ARG A 101 9.92 8.47 15.94
CA ARG A 101 9.81 9.09 17.26
C ARG A 101 10.31 8.18 18.38
N VAL A 102 10.13 6.87 18.27
CA VAL A 102 10.62 5.90 19.25
C VAL A 102 12.15 5.81 19.19
N ALA A 103 12.73 5.70 17.99
CA ALA A 103 14.17 5.66 17.79
C ALA A 103 14.88 6.93 18.28
N GLU A 104 14.24 8.08 18.13
CA GLU A 104 14.77 9.39 18.53
C GLU A 104 14.35 9.81 19.95
N ALA A 105 13.66 8.94 20.71
CA ALA A 105 13.12 9.23 22.04
C ALA A 105 12.27 10.52 22.11
N LYS A 106 11.54 10.83 21.04
CA LYS A 106 10.59 11.95 20.96
C LYS A 106 9.29 11.64 21.72
N PRO A 107 8.55 12.68 22.16
CA PRO A 107 7.27 12.51 22.83
C PRO A 107 6.27 11.68 21.99
N PRO A 108 5.33 10.97 22.64
CA PRO A 108 4.26 10.29 21.92
C PRO A 108 3.38 11.23 21.11
N LEU A 109 2.77 10.69 20.06
CA LEU A 109 1.82 11.44 19.24
C LEU A 109 0.54 11.74 20.03
N THR A 110 -0.01 12.92 19.80
CA THR A 110 -1.35 13.29 20.29
C THR A 110 -2.44 12.51 19.56
N ALA A 111 -3.62 12.41 20.16
CA ALA A 111 -4.76 11.72 19.53
C ALA A 111 -5.15 12.33 18.18
N THR A 112 -5.04 13.66 18.03
CA THR A 112 -5.33 14.37 16.79
C THR A 112 -4.31 14.03 15.70
N GLU A 113 -3.02 14.03 16.02
CA GLU A 113 -1.97 13.64 15.06
C GLU A 113 -2.15 12.19 14.59
N VAL A 114 -2.52 11.28 15.51
CA VAL A 114 -2.81 9.88 15.17
C VAL A 114 -4.03 9.78 14.25
N ASP A 115 -5.11 10.52 14.52
CA ASP A 115 -6.31 10.50 13.68
C ASP A 115 -6.03 11.02 12.26
N GLU A 116 -5.25 12.10 12.13
CA GLU A 116 -4.81 12.62 10.84
C GLU A 116 -3.93 11.64 10.07
N LEU A 117 -3.05 10.90 10.78
CA LEU A 117 -2.22 9.85 10.21
C LEU A 117 -3.01 8.59 9.83
N CYS A 118 -4.21 8.39 10.38
CA CYS A 118 -5.10 7.29 9.99
C CYS A 118 -5.85 7.55 8.67
N GLN A 119 -5.86 8.79 8.19
CA GLN A 119 -6.41 9.12 6.87
C GLN A 119 -5.48 8.69 5.75
N GLU A 120 -6.02 8.62 4.52
CA GLU A 120 -5.17 8.39 3.36
C GLU A 120 -4.10 9.48 3.26
N PRO A 121 -2.81 9.12 3.21
CA PRO A 121 -1.76 10.11 2.99
C PRO A 121 -1.75 10.55 1.52
N THR A 122 -1.32 11.78 1.28
CA THR A 122 -0.98 12.21 -0.08
C THR A 122 0.19 11.41 -0.63
N LEU A 123 0.32 11.35 -1.96
CA LEU A 123 1.45 10.66 -2.61
C LEU A 123 2.80 11.23 -2.14
N GLY A 124 2.90 12.54 -1.95
CA GLY A 124 4.08 13.22 -1.42
C GLY A 124 4.41 12.80 0.01
N ARG A 125 3.41 12.76 0.91
CA ARG A 125 3.60 12.32 2.30
C ARG A 125 4.05 10.86 2.38
N LEU A 126 3.49 10.00 1.53
CA LEU A 126 3.91 8.61 1.42
C LEU A 126 5.36 8.49 0.91
N HIS A 127 5.72 9.27 -0.11
CA HIS A 127 7.07 9.32 -0.65
C HIS A 127 8.09 9.83 0.38
N GLU A 128 7.75 10.84 1.17
CA GLU A 128 8.56 11.33 2.28
C GLU A 128 8.78 10.26 3.35
N ALA A 129 7.72 9.56 3.77
CA ALA A 129 7.83 8.47 4.72
C ALA A 129 8.73 7.33 4.21
N LEU A 130 8.67 7.03 2.92
CA LEU A 130 9.54 6.03 2.27
C LEU A 130 10.99 6.49 2.11
N SER A 131 11.25 7.80 2.23
CA SER A 131 12.60 8.37 2.18
C SER A 131 13.33 8.31 3.53
N VAL A 132 12.63 7.91 4.60
CA VAL A 132 13.23 7.71 5.92
C VAL A 132 14.18 6.51 5.87
N PRO A 133 15.43 6.64 6.36
CA PRO A 133 16.40 5.55 6.37
C PRO A 133 16.08 4.53 7.49
N VAL A 134 14.98 3.80 7.35
CA VAL A 134 14.48 2.82 8.35
C VAL A 134 15.56 1.80 8.72
N ALA A 135 16.39 1.40 7.75
CA ALA A 135 17.48 0.45 7.97
C ALA A 135 18.54 0.96 8.98
N ASP A 136 18.64 2.27 9.19
CA ASP A 136 19.55 2.90 10.15
C ASP A 136 18.89 3.10 11.52
N LEU A 137 17.56 3.19 11.57
CA LEU A 137 16.78 3.34 12.81
C LEU A 137 16.60 2.00 13.55
N VAL A 138 16.63 0.89 12.82
CA VAL A 138 16.37 -0.43 13.37
C VAL A 138 17.69 -1.12 13.72
N PRO A 139 17.82 -1.70 14.92
CA PRO A 139 19.03 -2.41 15.28
C PRO A 139 19.33 -3.60 14.39
N GLU A 140 20.61 -3.90 14.19
CA GLU A 140 21.03 -5.09 13.44
C GLU A 140 20.42 -6.37 14.04
N ARG A 141 19.95 -7.27 13.17
CA ARG A 141 19.54 -8.60 13.61
C ARG A 141 20.76 -9.31 14.15
N ALA A 142 20.64 -9.94 15.32
CA ALA A 142 21.69 -10.79 15.86
C ALA A 142 22.11 -11.81 14.78
N HIS A 143 23.42 -12.06 14.67
CA HIS A 143 24.10 -12.84 13.61
C HIS A 143 23.63 -14.31 13.43
N HIS A 144 22.52 -14.71 14.05
CA HIS A 144 21.90 -16.03 13.93
C HIS A 144 21.02 -16.17 12.68
N SER A 145 20.66 -15.07 12.00
CA SER A 145 20.10 -15.14 10.64
C SER A 145 21.26 -15.01 9.65
N GLY A 146 21.66 -16.10 9.01
CA GLY A 146 22.69 -16.13 7.97
C GLY A 146 22.30 -15.41 6.67
N ILE A 147 21.76 -14.19 6.77
CA ILE A 147 21.42 -13.31 5.66
C ILE A 147 22.47 -12.19 5.65
N PRO A 148 23.53 -12.31 4.82
CA PRO A 148 24.41 -11.18 4.53
C PRO A 148 23.58 -10.00 3.99
N ASN A 149 23.96 -8.76 4.33
CA ASN A 149 23.44 -7.52 3.75
C ASN A 149 21.96 -7.15 4.04
N ASP A 150 21.36 -7.59 5.15
CA ASP A 150 19.96 -7.25 5.53
C ASP A 150 19.66 -5.73 5.51
N ARG A 151 20.61 -4.88 5.95
CA ARG A 151 20.48 -3.42 5.91
C ARG A 151 20.43 -2.88 4.47
N GLU A 152 21.32 -3.36 3.60
CA GLU A 152 21.36 -2.96 2.18
C GLU A 152 20.10 -3.42 1.44
N ASP A 153 19.66 -4.65 1.69
CA ASP A 153 18.44 -5.21 1.11
C ASP A 153 17.20 -4.42 1.56
N THR A 154 17.14 -4.05 2.83
CA THR A 154 16.07 -3.19 3.36
C THR A 154 16.09 -1.83 2.68
N GLY A 155 17.24 -1.16 2.63
CA GLY A 155 17.37 0.13 1.92
C GLY A 155 16.94 0.04 0.46
N ARG A 156 17.33 -1.03 -0.25
CA ARG A 156 16.92 -1.28 -1.65
C ARG A 156 15.41 -1.46 -1.80
N ARG A 157 14.76 -2.24 -0.92
CA ARG A 157 13.30 -2.44 -0.95
C ARG A 157 12.53 -1.14 -0.73
N TRP A 158 12.96 -0.34 0.25
CA TRP A 158 12.37 0.96 0.55
C TRP A 158 12.57 1.96 -0.58
N ALA A 159 13.77 2.04 -1.15
CA ALA A 159 14.06 2.89 -2.31
C ALA A 159 13.21 2.51 -3.54
N LYS A 160 13.11 1.21 -3.85
CA LYS A 160 12.24 0.73 -4.95
C LYS A 160 10.79 1.15 -4.74
N MET A 161 10.29 1.07 -3.51
CA MET A 161 8.92 1.47 -3.20
C MET A 161 8.75 2.99 -3.34
N ARG A 162 9.70 3.78 -2.84
CA ARG A 162 9.72 5.24 -3.01
C ARG A 162 9.65 5.62 -4.48
N ASP A 163 10.49 4.99 -5.30
CA ASP A 163 10.55 5.25 -6.74
C ASP A 163 9.22 4.86 -7.41
N GLY A 164 8.61 3.73 -7.02
CA GLY A 164 7.26 3.37 -7.50
C GLY A 164 6.16 4.37 -7.11
N VAL A 165 6.25 5.02 -5.95
CA VAL A 165 5.33 6.12 -5.59
C VAL A 165 5.60 7.37 -6.42
N ALA A 166 6.86 7.63 -6.79
CA ALA A 166 7.20 8.72 -7.71
C ALA A 166 6.65 8.45 -9.12
N ASP A 167 6.73 7.21 -9.61
CA ASP A 167 6.13 6.78 -10.88
C ASP A 167 4.60 6.92 -10.83
N ALA A 168 3.96 6.59 -9.71
CA ALA A 168 2.53 6.80 -9.51
C ALA A 168 2.13 8.30 -9.58
N MET A 169 2.96 9.22 -9.07
CA MET A 169 2.74 10.66 -9.25
C MET A 169 2.84 11.08 -10.72
N ASP A 170 3.80 10.52 -11.45
CA ASP A 170 3.98 10.81 -12.88
C ASP A 170 2.77 10.30 -13.69
N LEU A 171 2.27 9.10 -13.37
CA LEU A 171 1.06 8.57 -13.99
C LEU A 171 -0.20 9.40 -13.66
N VAL A 172 -0.33 9.90 -12.43
CA VAL A 172 -1.43 10.83 -12.08
C VAL A 172 -1.39 12.10 -12.93
N LEU A 173 -0.19 12.62 -13.26
CA LEU A 173 -0.05 13.76 -14.15
C LEU A 173 -0.44 13.45 -15.59
N GLU A 174 0.00 12.29 -16.09
CA GLU A 174 -0.34 11.81 -17.43
C GLU A 174 -1.86 11.68 -17.57
N LEU A 175 -2.52 11.01 -16.62
CA LEU A 175 -3.98 10.86 -16.62
C LEU A 175 -4.72 12.20 -16.55
N ALA A 176 -4.24 13.14 -15.73
CA ALA A 176 -4.84 14.47 -15.65
C ALA A 176 -4.69 15.27 -16.97
N ALA A 177 -3.59 15.07 -17.69
CA ALA A 177 -3.38 15.65 -19.00
C ALA A 177 -4.30 15.01 -20.06
N ASP A 178 -4.39 13.68 -20.06
CA ASP A 178 -5.22 12.92 -21.01
C ASP A 178 -6.72 13.20 -20.84
N GLU A 179 -7.18 13.46 -19.61
CA GLU A 179 -8.56 13.84 -19.31
C GLU A 179 -8.86 15.34 -19.44
N ASP A 180 -7.90 16.15 -19.91
CA ASP A 180 -7.99 17.62 -19.95
C ASP A 180 -8.38 18.23 -18.58
N ALA A 181 -8.03 17.57 -17.47
CA ALA A 181 -8.39 17.99 -16.13
C ALA A 181 -7.68 19.29 -15.73
N ALA A 182 -8.30 20.12 -14.88
CA ALA A 182 -7.67 21.36 -14.44
C ALA A 182 -6.35 21.12 -13.66
N HIS A 183 -6.32 20.03 -12.87
CA HIS A 183 -5.21 19.64 -11.99
C HIS A 183 -5.10 18.11 -11.88
N PRO A 184 -3.93 17.57 -11.49
CA PRO A 184 -2.64 18.27 -11.32
C PRO A 184 -1.93 18.58 -12.65
N ARG A 185 -1.09 19.63 -12.65
CA ARG A 185 -0.25 20.06 -13.80
C ARG A 185 1.25 19.97 -13.54
N THR A 186 1.65 19.74 -12.30
CA THR A 186 3.05 19.65 -11.88
C THR A 186 3.25 18.51 -10.89
N LYS A 187 4.49 18.01 -10.77
CA LYS A 187 4.83 16.93 -9.82
C LYS A 187 4.54 17.31 -8.37
N ASP A 188 4.68 18.58 -8.02
CA ASP A 188 4.34 19.09 -6.69
C ASP A 188 2.82 19.04 -6.43
N GLU A 189 2.00 19.35 -7.45
CA GLU A 189 0.54 19.20 -7.35
C GLU A 189 0.15 17.72 -7.25
N ALA A 190 0.77 16.85 -8.03
CA ALA A 190 0.53 15.40 -7.96
C ALA A 190 0.97 14.80 -6.61
N ALA A 191 2.04 15.32 -6.00
CA ALA A 191 2.43 14.96 -4.64
C ALA A 191 1.35 15.35 -3.61
N GLY A 192 0.52 16.35 -3.89
CA GLY A 192 -0.63 16.74 -3.07
C GLY A 192 -1.87 15.85 -3.25
N CYS A 193 -1.91 14.98 -4.26
CA CYS A 193 -3.06 14.15 -4.57
C CYS A 193 -3.22 12.95 -3.64
N LEU A 194 -4.47 12.55 -3.43
CA LEU A 194 -4.84 11.23 -2.89
C LEU A 194 -4.99 10.27 -4.06
N LEU A 195 -4.40 9.07 -3.99
CA LEU A 195 -4.49 8.10 -5.09
C LEU A 195 -5.94 7.67 -5.31
N THR A 196 -6.73 7.51 -4.25
CA THR A 196 -8.15 7.12 -4.40
C THR A 196 -9.01 8.13 -5.14
N GLN A 197 -8.57 9.40 -5.22
CA GLN A 197 -9.27 10.46 -5.96
C GLN A 197 -8.75 10.61 -7.39
N HIS A 198 -7.50 10.23 -7.64
CA HIS A 198 -6.81 10.40 -8.93
C HIS A 198 -6.51 9.07 -9.61
N CYS A 199 -7.46 8.14 -9.56
CA CYS A 199 -7.37 6.82 -10.19
C CYS A 199 -8.69 6.50 -10.92
N PRO A 200 -8.95 7.13 -12.08
CA PRO A 200 -10.24 7.07 -12.79
C PRO A 200 -10.61 5.65 -13.28
N PRO A 201 -11.86 5.20 -13.13
CA PRO A 201 -12.25 3.80 -13.32
C PRO A 201 -12.09 3.24 -14.74
N HIS A 202 -11.88 4.10 -15.74
CA HIS A 202 -11.76 3.74 -17.15
C HIS A 202 -10.30 3.75 -17.64
N THR A 203 -9.35 3.92 -16.72
CA THR A 203 -7.90 3.98 -16.99
C THR A 203 -7.20 2.82 -16.30
N ASP A 204 -6.00 2.51 -16.79
CA ASP A 204 -5.13 1.54 -16.12
C ASP A 204 -4.89 1.97 -14.67
N PRO A 205 -4.90 1.04 -13.69
CA PRO A 205 -4.92 1.44 -12.30
C PRO A 205 -3.57 1.97 -11.84
N VAL A 206 -3.56 3.19 -11.28
CA VAL A 206 -2.35 3.86 -10.77
C VAL A 206 -1.62 3.06 -9.67
N TYR A 207 -2.34 2.21 -8.96
CA TYR A 207 -1.79 1.37 -7.90
C TYR A 207 -1.06 0.11 -8.42
N GLU A 208 -1.13 -0.17 -9.73
CA GLU A 208 -0.49 -1.34 -10.33
C GLU A 208 1.04 -1.29 -10.15
N GLY A 209 1.63 -2.44 -9.81
CA GLY A 209 3.07 -2.54 -9.51
C GLY A 209 3.50 -1.97 -8.15
N VAL A 210 2.69 -1.11 -7.51
CA VAL A 210 3.02 -0.41 -6.26
C VAL A 210 2.29 -0.99 -5.05
N LEU A 211 1.04 -1.43 -5.22
CA LEU A 211 0.18 -1.91 -4.13
C LEU A 211 0.72 -3.15 -3.41
N GLU A 212 1.20 -4.16 -4.15
CA GLU A 212 1.68 -5.39 -3.52
C GLU A 212 2.97 -5.17 -2.71
N PRO A 213 3.99 -4.45 -3.21
CA PRO A 213 5.13 -4.05 -2.40
C PRO A 213 4.75 -3.24 -1.15
N LEU A 214 3.76 -2.34 -1.25
CA LEU A 214 3.29 -1.53 -0.13
C LEU A 214 2.83 -2.40 1.06
N PHE A 215 2.07 -3.47 0.80
CA PHE A 215 1.61 -4.37 1.86
C PHE A 215 2.77 -4.98 2.65
N ARG A 216 3.86 -5.34 1.96
CA ARG A 216 5.01 -5.98 2.61
C ARG A 216 5.67 -5.01 3.60
N LEU A 217 5.87 -3.76 3.20
CA LEU A 217 6.44 -2.74 4.08
C LEU A 217 5.49 -2.37 5.22
N ALA A 218 4.19 -2.18 4.93
CA ALA A 218 3.19 -1.88 5.95
C ALA A 218 3.06 -2.99 7.02
N GLU A 219 3.29 -4.26 6.65
CA GLU A 219 3.38 -5.37 7.60
C GLU A 219 4.71 -5.40 8.38
N GLU A 220 5.82 -4.97 7.79
CA GLU A 220 7.16 -5.02 8.38
C GLU A 220 7.34 -4.01 9.52
N VAL A 221 6.87 -2.76 9.31
CA VAL A 221 7.14 -1.64 10.22
C VAL A 221 6.74 -1.87 11.69
N PRO A 222 5.56 -2.44 12.02
CA PRO A 222 5.23 -2.75 13.41
C PRO A 222 6.23 -3.67 14.12
N PHE A 223 6.85 -4.61 13.40
CA PHE A 223 7.88 -5.49 13.95
C PHE A 223 9.19 -4.73 14.18
N ASP A 224 9.52 -3.80 13.29
CA ASP A 224 10.69 -2.94 13.46
C ASP A 224 10.55 -2.01 14.67
N ILE A 225 9.36 -1.43 14.90
CA ILE A 225 9.06 -0.69 16.14
C ILE A 225 9.31 -1.58 17.36
N THR A 226 8.83 -2.82 17.33
CA THR A 226 9.03 -3.79 18.42
C THR A 226 10.52 -4.08 18.66
N ARG A 227 11.33 -4.14 17.61
CA ARG A 227 12.78 -4.38 17.70
C ARG A 227 13.50 -3.22 18.37
N VAL A 228 13.15 -1.98 18.00
CA VAL A 228 13.71 -0.77 18.65
C VAL A 228 13.36 -0.76 20.14
N ILE A 229 12.09 -0.99 20.49
CA ILE A 229 11.63 -1.01 21.89
C ILE A 229 12.32 -2.09 22.74
N LYS A 230 12.65 -3.25 22.17
CA LYS A 230 13.28 -4.35 22.90
C LYS A 230 14.78 -4.14 23.18
N GLN A 231 15.43 -3.22 22.46
CA GLN A 231 16.85 -2.93 22.65
C GLN A 231 17.14 -1.68 23.47
N GLY A 232 16.18 -0.74 23.55
CA GLY A 232 16.20 0.38 24.50
C GLY A 232 15.82 -0.07 25.91
#